data_AF-A0A317ZBB8-F1
#
_entry.id   AF-A0A317ZBB8-F1
#
_cell.length_a   1.000
_cell.length_b   1.000
_cell.length_c   1.000
_cell.angle_alpha   90.00
_cell.angle_beta   90.00
_cell.angle_gamma   90.00
#
_symmetry.space_group_name_H-M   'P 1'
#
loop_
_entity.id
_entity.type
_entity.pdbx_description
1 polymer ?
#
loop_
_entity_poly.entity_id
_entity_poly.type
_entity_poly.pdbx_seq_one_letter_code
_entity_poly.pdbx_strand_id
1 'polypeptide(L)'
;QIFVQGLFIYNQWKGMGTLTSVDVLNLNYELRQDIYAHSYASLCLETIDRAMETDEINPTMYRLLDFAFDRFQQGVSPQLIANIVMLKCMPRFGFDVDLSKCVMTGETNPAKLTHFSFKFDGIIAT
;
A
#
# COMPACT_ATOMS: atom_id res chain seq x y z
N GLN A 1 8.38 10.86 -15.18
CA GLN A 1 9.36 10.62 -14.10
C GLN A 1 8.66 9.82 -13.01
N ILE A 2 9.29 8.76 -12.47
CA ILE A 2 8.68 7.90 -11.46
C ILE A 2 8.76 8.51 -10.06
N PHE A 3 7.78 8.18 -9.23
CA PHE A 3 7.63 8.60 -7.83
C PHE A 3 7.57 10.12 -7.63
N VAL A 4 7.03 10.86 -8.59
CA VAL A 4 6.80 12.31 -8.45
C VAL A 4 5.36 12.55 -8.01
N GLN A 5 5.21 13.20 -6.87
CA GLN A 5 3.94 13.71 -6.38
C GLN A 5 3.69 15.09 -7.00
N GLY A 6 2.58 15.23 -7.70
CA GLY A 6 2.18 16.48 -8.34
C GLY A 6 0.70 16.78 -8.14
N LEU A 7 0.39 18.07 -8.16
CA LEU A 7 -0.96 18.59 -8.29
C LEU A 7 -1.24 18.84 -9.77
N PHE A 8 -2.33 18.27 -10.29
CA PHE A 8 -2.70 18.37 -11.69
C PHE A 8 -4.00 19.15 -11.82
N ILE A 9 -4.00 20.19 -12.67
CA ILE A 9 -5.21 20.89 -13.09
C ILE A 9 -5.60 20.36 -14.47
N TYR A 10 -6.71 19.66 -14.53
CA TYR A 10 -7.18 18.96 -15.72
C TYR A 10 -8.64 19.28 -16.00
N ASN A 11 -9.00 19.40 -17.29
CA ASN A 11 -10.37 19.65 -17.73
C ASN A 11 -10.77 18.63 -18.80
N GLN A 12 -11.87 17.91 -18.56
CA GLN A 12 -12.45 16.94 -19.48
C GLN A 12 -13.96 17.03 -19.49
N TRP A 13 -14.52 17.30 -20.66
CA TRP A 13 -15.97 17.36 -20.88
C TRP A 13 -16.52 16.13 -21.64
N LYS A 14 -15.80 15.65 -22.67
CA LYS A 14 -16.02 14.38 -23.39
C LYS A 14 -14.80 14.10 -24.27
N GLY A 15 -14.41 12.83 -24.41
CA GLY A 15 -13.20 12.46 -25.16
C GLY A 15 -11.91 12.75 -24.38
N MET A 16 -10.81 13.05 -25.09
CA MET A 16 -9.51 13.32 -24.47
C MET A 16 -9.51 14.69 -23.79
N GLY A 17 -9.24 14.75 -22.49
CA GLY A 17 -9.16 16.03 -21.77
C GLY A 17 -7.80 16.70 -21.90
N THR A 18 -7.75 17.95 -21.47
CA THR A 18 -6.55 18.81 -21.56
C THR A 18 -5.96 19.04 -20.18
N LEU A 19 -4.68 18.73 -20.03
CA LEU A 19 -3.90 19.09 -18.84
C LEU A 19 -3.47 20.55 -18.95
N THR A 20 -3.90 21.38 -17.99
CA THR A 20 -3.70 22.83 -18.04
C THR A 20 -2.47 23.26 -17.25
N SER A 21 -2.27 22.68 -16.06
CA SER A 21 -1.13 23.00 -15.20
C SER A 21 -0.71 21.77 -14.38
N VAL A 22 0.57 21.74 -14.02
CA VAL A 22 1.16 20.75 -13.12
C VAL A 22 2.09 21.46 -12.16
N ASP A 23 1.83 21.31 -10.86
CA ASP A 23 2.73 21.74 -9.81
C ASP A 23 3.34 20.53 -9.12
N VAL A 24 4.67 20.46 -9.06
CA VAL A 24 5.38 19.37 -8.38
C VAL A 24 5.41 19.65 -6.89
N LEU A 25 4.86 18.73 -6.10
CA LEU A 25 4.83 18.83 -4.63
C LEU A 25 6.03 18.14 -4.00
N ASN A 26 6.33 16.92 -4.44
CA ASN A 26 7.46 16.16 -3.94
C ASN A 26 8.07 15.30 -5.06
N LEU A 27 9.39 15.32 -5.14
CA LEU A 27 10.14 14.52 -6.09
C LEU A 27 10.56 13.16 -5.52
N ASN A 28 10.46 12.92 -4.21
CA ASN A 28 10.88 11.68 -3.53
C ASN A 28 12.26 11.20 -3.99
N TYR A 29 13.27 12.08 -3.87
CA TYR A 29 14.61 11.83 -4.43
C TYR A 29 15.27 10.56 -3.89
N GLU A 30 15.13 10.29 -2.60
CA GLU A 30 15.77 9.15 -1.94
C GLU A 30 15.29 7.80 -2.49
N LEU A 31 14.00 7.72 -2.88
CA LEU A 31 13.44 6.52 -3.54
C LEU A 31 14.11 6.18 -4.86
N ARG A 32 14.81 7.13 -5.48
CA ARG A 32 15.55 6.89 -6.73
C ARG A 32 17.03 6.60 -6.53
N GLN A 33 17.58 6.95 -5.37
CA GLN A 33 19.00 6.79 -5.10
C GLN A 33 19.31 5.42 -4.50
N ASP A 34 18.46 4.92 -3.61
CA ASP A 34 18.58 3.59 -3.04
C ASP A 34 17.80 2.57 -3.87
N ILE A 35 18.51 1.55 -4.38
CA ILE A 35 17.94 0.45 -5.14
C ILE A 35 16.91 -0.37 -4.34
N TYR A 36 17.09 -0.50 -3.02
CA TYR A 36 16.14 -1.22 -2.18
C TYR A 36 14.86 -0.41 -1.98
N ALA A 37 14.98 0.86 -1.57
CA ALA A 37 13.84 1.76 -1.48
C ALA A 37 13.08 1.85 -2.82
N HIS A 38 13.80 1.97 -3.94
CA HIS A 38 13.21 1.96 -5.28
C HIS A 38 12.40 0.69 -5.54
N SER A 39 12.99 -0.48 -5.29
CA SER A 39 12.35 -1.77 -5.59
C SER A 39 11.08 -1.98 -4.76
N TYR A 40 11.13 -1.68 -3.46
CA TYR A 40 9.97 -1.78 -2.58
C TYR A 40 8.92 -0.69 -2.83
N ALA A 41 9.32 0.51 -3.24
CA ALA A 41 8.39 1.55 -3.69
C ALA A 41 7.63 1.14 -4.96
N SER A 42 8.32 0.57 -5.95
CA SER A 42 7.68 -0.03 -7.12
C SER A 42 6.71 -1.15 -6.72
N LEU A 43 7.09 -2.03 -5.81
CA LEU A 43 6.22 -3.09 -5.32
C LEU A 43 4.95 -2.53 -4.65
N CYS A 44 5.09 -1.51 -3.79
CA CYS A 44 3.94 -0.88 -3.13
C CYS A 44 3.00 -0.22 -4.14
N LEU A 45 3.57 0.52 -5.10
CA LEU A 45 2.80 1.16 -6.17
C LEU A 45 2.00 0.13 -6.95
N GLU A 46 2.67 -0.93 -7.43
CA GLU A 46 2.04 -2.00 -8.21
C GLU A 46 0.98 -2.76 -7.42
N THR A 47 1.22 -3.00 -6.12
CA THR A 47 0.26 -3.68 -5.25
C THR A 47 -1.01 -2.85 -5.09
N ILE A 48 -0.86 -1.54 -4.87
CA ILE A 48 -1.99 -0.63 -4.72
C ILE A 48 -2.74 -0.47 -6.04
N ASP A 49 -2.02 -0.31 -7.15
CA ASP A 49 -2.61 -0.19 -8.50
C ASP A 49 -3.45 -1.42 -8.85
N ARG A 50 -2.92 -2.63 -8.63
CA ARG A 50 -3.66 -3.89 -8.84
C ARG A 50 -4.84 -4.09 -7.89
N ALA A 51 -4.85 -3.42 -6.74
CA ALA A 51 -5.94 -3.48 -5.78
C ALA A 51 -7.05 -2.46 -6.08
N MET A 52 -6.85 -1.59 -7.07
CA MET A 52 -7.83 -0.60 -7.50
C MET A 52 -8.51 -1.02 -8.80
N GLU A 53 -9.78 -0.66 -8.94
CA GLU A 53 -10.50 -0.82 -10.20
C GLU A 53 -10.09 0.26 -11.21
N THR A 54 -10.33 -0.01 -12.49
CA THR A 54 -10.07 1.00 -13.54
C THR A 54 -10.91 2.25 -13.27
N ASP A 55 -10.27 3.42 -13.31
CA ASP A 55 -10.87 4.73 -13.02
C ASP A 55 -11.42 4.90 -11.59
N GLU A 56 -11.05 4.04 -10.63
CA GLU A 56 -11.45 4.20 -9.25
C GLU A 56 -10.78 5.42 -8.59
N ILE A 57 -11.60 6.32 -8.04
CA ILE A 57 -11.10 7.43 -7.21
C ILE A 57 -11.08 6.97 -5.76
N ASN A 58 -9.89 6.67 -5.24
CA ASN A 58 -9.72 6.21 -3.87
C ASN A 58 -8.68 7.02 -3.06
N PRO A 59 -9.13 8.01 -2.27
CA PRO A 59 -8.23 8.81 -1.44
C PRO A 59 -7.48 8.00 -0.36
N THR A 60 -8.04 6.87 0.08
CA THR A 60 -7.41 6.03 1.10
C THR A 60 -6.22 5.26 0.53
N MET A 61 -6.36 4.71 -0.68
CA MET A 61 -5.26 4.05 -1.38
C MET A 61 -4.13 5.02 -1.72
N TYR A 62 -4.48 6.24 -2.15
CA TYR A 62 -3.50 7.30 -2.35
C TYR A 62 -2.73 7.64 -1.06
N ARG A 63 -3.44 7.82 0.07
CA ARG A 63 -2.79 8.06 1.38
C ARG A 63 -1.92 6.89 1.83
N LEU A 64 -2.28 5.65 1.51
CA LEU A 64 -1.46 4.47 1.82
C LEU A 64 -0.14 4.49 1.04
N LEU A 65 -0.19 4.86 -0.25
CA LEU A 65 1.00 5.00 -1.09
C LEU A 65 1.90 6.15 -0.60
N ASP A 66 1.31 7.31 -0.32
CA ASP A 66 2.01 8.48 0.22
C ASP A 66 2.69 8.16 1.56
N PHE A 67 1.97 7.48 2.46
CA PHE A 67 2.52 6.95 3.71
C PHE A 67 3.72 6.03 3.46
N ALA A 68 3.64 5.11 2.49
CA ALA A 68 4.75 4.21 2.21
C ALA A 68 6.00 4.97 1.75
N PHE A 69 5.83 5.93 0.84
CA PHE A 69 6.92 6.74 0.30
C PHE A 69 7.56 7.66 1.34
N ASP A 70 6.76 8.25 2.23
CA ASP A 70 7.25 9.02 3.37
C ASP A 70 8.08 8.15 4.33
N ARG A 71 7.62 6.92 4.63
CA ARG A 71 8.34 6.02 5.55
C ARG A 71 9.66 5.51 4.99
N PHE A 72 9.73 5.25 3.69
CA PHE A 72 10.99 4.91 3.04
C PHE A 72 12.00 6.07 3.15
N GLN A 73 11.57 7.32 2.95
CA GLN A 73 12.42 8.51 3.11
C GLN A 73 12.89 8.70 4.55
N GLN A 74 12.07 8.33 5.53
CA GLN A 74 12.45 8.36 6.94
C GLN A 74 13.40 7.21 7.33
N GLY A 75 13.86 6.38 6.38
CA GLY A 75 14.78 5.28 6.63
C GLY A 75 14.15 4.08 7.34
N VAL A 76 12.82 3.99 7.37
CA VAL A 76 12.13 2.79 7.88
C VAL A 76 12.39 1.63 6.91
N SER A 77 12.60 0.43 7.44
CA SER A 77 12.84 -0.78 6.65
C SER A 77 11.85 -0.90 5.48
N PRO A 78 12.34 -0.86 4.21
CA PRO A 78 11.46 -0.88 3.07
C PRO A 78 10.62 -2.16 2.97
N GLN A 79 11.20 -3.29 3.39
CA GLN A 79 10.51 -4.57 3.46
C GLN A 79 9.33 -4.53 4.45
N LEU A 80 9.50 -3.90 5.61
CA LEU A 80 8.44 -3.80 6.62
C LEU A 80 7.26 -3.00 6.08
N ILE A 81 7.52 -1.85 5.47
CA ILE A 81 6.48 -0.99 4.90
C ILE A 81 5.75 -1.70 3.75
N ALA A 82 6.48 -2.41 2.88
CA ALA A 82 5.86 -3.20 1.82
C ALA A 82 4.93 -4.29 2.37
N ASN A 83 5.32 -4.99 3.45
CA ASN A 83 4.44 -5.95 4.12
C ASN A 83 3.17 -5.28 4.66
N ILE A 84 3.28 -4.09 5.25
CA ILE A 84 2.11 -3.33 5.74
C ILE A 84 1.18 -2.97 4.57
N VAL A 85 1.71 -2.50 3.44
CA VAL A 85 0.92 -2.20 2.25
C VAL A 85 0.19 -3.43 1.74
N MET A 86 0.90 -4.56 1.57
CA MET A 86 0.30 -5.82 1.13
C MET A 86 -0.83 -6.28 2.07
N LEU A 87 -0.59 -6.24 3.39
CA LEU A 87 -1.62 -6.57 4.40
C LEU A 87 -2.84 -5.66 4.29
N LYS A 88 -2.64 -4.35 4.09
CA LYS A 88 -3.74 -3.39 3.92
C LYS A 88 -4.52 -3.56 2.61
N CYS A 89 -3.87 -4.10 1.57
CA CYS A 89 -4.50 -4.38 0.29
C CYS A 89 -5.19 -5.76 0.23
N MET A 90 -4.92 -6.69 1.16
CA MET A 90 -5.52 -8.04 1.15
C MET A 90 -7.03 -8.06 0.93
N PRO A 91 -7.85 -7.24 1.64
CA PRO A 91 -9.31 -7.31 1.49
C PRO A 91 -9.78 -7.01 0.07
N ARG A 92 -8.99 -6.24 -0.69
CA ARG A 92 -9.30 -5.89 -2.09
C ARG A 92 -8.95 -6.99 -3.07
N PHE A 93 -8.05 -7.88 -2.70
CA PHE A 93 -7.79 -9.12 -3.44
C PHE A 93 -8.75 -10.26 -3.08
N GLY A 94 -9.75 -9.99 -2.23
CA GLY A 94 -10.82 -10.93 -1.90
C GLY A 94 -10.50 -11.88 -0.75
N PHE A 95 -9.44 -11.62 0.01
CA PHE A 95 -9.12 -12.36 1.23
C PHE A 95 -8.82 -11.39 2.38
N ASP A 96 -9.31 -11.69 3.57
CA ASP A 96 -9.07 -10.88 4.76
C ASP A 96 -8.73 -11.79 5.93
N VAL A 97 -7.74 -11.39 6.71
CA VAL A 97 -7.22 -12.21 7.81
C VAL A 97 -7.41 -11.46 9.11
N ASP A 98 -8.16 -12.07 10.03
CA ASP A 98 -8.27 -11.58 11.40
C ASP A 98 -7.03 -11.96 12.20
N LEU A 99 -6.12 -10.99 12.36
CA LEU A 99 -4.89 -11.14 13.15
C LEU A 99 -5.09 -10.80 14.65
N SER A 100 -6.33 -10.55 15.11
CA SER A 100 -6.60 -10.14 16.49
C SER A 100 -6.96 -11.29 17.43
N LYS A 101 -7.36 -12.45 16.88
CA LYS A 101 -7.81 -13.59 17.68
C LYS A 101 -7.55 -14.92 17.00
N CYS A 102 -7.41 -15.97 17.80
CA CYS A 102 -7.32 -17.34 17.32
C CYS A 102 -8.60 -17.75 16.60
N VAL A 103 -8.49 -18.26 15.38
CA VAL A 103 -9.64 -18.70 14.57
C VAL A 103 -10.35 -19.94 15.15
N MET A 104 -9.65 -20.75 15.93
CA MET A 104 -10.19 -21.97 16.54
C MET A 104 -10.81 -21.74 17.92
N THR A 105 -10.13 -20.95 18.77
CA THR A 105 -10.48 -20.82 20.19
C THR A 105 -11.01 -19.45 20.57
N GLY A 106 -10.80 -18.43 19.74
CA GLY A 106 -11.11 -17.03 20.06
C GLY A 106 -10.14 -16.37 21.05
N GLU A 107 -9.04 -17.04 21.43
CA GLU A 107 -7.99 -16.46 22.27
C GLU A 107 -7.45 -15.15 21.66
N THR A 108 -7.34 -14.09 22.45
CA THR A 108 -6.93 -12.75 22.00
C THR A 108 -5.56 -12.34 22.55
N ASN A 109 -4.98 -13.12 23.46
CA ASN A 109 -3.65 -12.84 23.99
C ASN A 109 -2.58 -12.97 22.89
N PRO A 110 -1.92 -11.85 22.48
CA PRO A 110 -0.93 -11.88 21.40
C PRO A 110 0.24 -12.82 21.65
N ALA A 111 0.61 -13.06 22.91
CA ALA A 111 1.71 -13.96 23.25
C ALA A 111 1.40 -15.43 22.94
N LYS A 112 0.12 -15.81 22.84
CA LYS A 112 -0.30 -17.16 22.46
C LYS A 112 -0.52 -17.32 20.96
N LEU A 113 -0.80 -16.23 20.26
CA LEU A 113 -1.05 -16.17 18.81
C LEU A 113 0.27 -16.33 18.04
N THR A 114 0.67 -17.57 17.80
CA THR A 114 2.04 -17.91 17.37
C THR A 114 2.11 -18.55 15.99
N HIS A 115 0.98 -19.02 15.45
CA HIS A 115 0.91 -19.75 14.19
C HIS A 115 -0.13 -19.15 13.26
N PHE A 116 0.03 -19.37 11.95
CA PHE A 116 -0.99 -19.11 10.95
C PHE A 116 -1.41 -20.43 10.28
N SER A 117 -2.70 -20.61 10.05
CA SER A 117 -3.24 -21.80 9.38
C SER A 117 -3.88 -21.46 8.05
N PHE A 118 -3.30 -21.99 6.97
CA PHE A 118 -3.88 -21.90 5.63
C PHE A 118 -5.19 -22.69 5.50
N LYS A 119 -5.43 -23.70 6.35
CA LYS A 119 -6.67 -24.49 6.33
C LYS A 119 -7.86 -23.70 6.86
N PHE A 120 -7.62 -22.84 7.85
CA PHE A 120 -8.65 -22.10 8.56
C PHE A 120 -8.59 -20.60 8.29
N ASP A 121 -7.69 -20.17 7.42
CA ASP A 121 -7.46 -18.77 7.02
C ASP A 121 -7.34 -17.81 8.21
N GLY A 122 -6.50 -18.17 9.18
CA GLY A 122 -6.40 -17.40 10.42
C GLY A 122 -5.27 -17.84 11.34
N ILE A 123 -4.99 -16.99 12.33
CA ILE A 123 -3.99 -17.27 13.36
C ILE A 123 -4.49 -18.31 14.36
N ILE A 124 -3.59 -19.13 14.87
CA ILE A 124 -3.88 -20.18 15.85
C ILE A 124 -3.05 -19.95 17.11
N ALA A 125 -3.72 -20.07 18.25
CA ALA A 125 -3.09 -20.07 19.56
C ALA A 125 -2.44 -21.42 19.86
N THR A 126 -1.30 -21.38 20.55
CA THR A 126 -0.67 -22.59 21.11
C THR A 126 -1.49 -23.21 22.23
#